data_AF-A0A6I4NM48-F1
#
_entry.id   AF-A0A6I4NM48-F1
#
_cell.length_a   1.000
_cell.length_b   1.000
_cell.length_c   1.000
_cell.angle_alpha   90.00
_cell.angle_beta   90.00
_cell.angle_gamma   90.00
#
_symmetry.space_group_name_H-M   'P 1'
#
loop_
_entity.id
_entity.type
_entity.pdbx_description
1 polymer ?
#
loop_
_entity_poly.entity_id
_entity_poly.type
_entity_poly.pdbx_seq_one_letter_code
_entity_poly.pdbx_strand_id
1 'polypeptide(L)'
;MEINENLQIERNLKGTEFEKTGDLENAIELYEANVEENFKGNHPYDRLATIYKNQNDIDNEIRVLEKAIVIYEIITIEDRIEGMPKLFRFKNRLEKALQTKTLLLKQKKSKLK
;
A
#
# COMPACT_ATOMS: atom_id res chain seq x y z
N MET A 1 -2.40 -18.43 14.20
CA MET A 1 -1.69 -18.75 12.95
C MET A 1 -0.31 -18.15 13.10
N GLU A 2 0.74 -18.96 12.98
CA GLU A 2 2.12 -18.49 13.13
C GLU A 2 2.49 -17.66 11.90
N ILE A 3 2.89 -16.40 12.09
CA ILE A 3 3.36 -15.55 11.00
C ILE A 3 4.72 -16.09 10.56
N ASN A 4 4.82 -16.53 9.32
CA ASN A 4 6.08 -16.99 8.75
C ASN A 4 6.74 -15.83 7.99
N GLU A 5 7.65 -15.13 8.66
CA GLU A 5 8.36 -13.98 8.08
C GLU A 5 9.12 -14.35 6.79
N ASN A 6 9.64 -15.58 6.69
CA ASN A 6 10.32 -16.06 5.48
C ASN A 6 9.35 -16.16 4.30
N LEU A 7 8.13 -16.67 4.54
CA LEU A 7 7.11 -16.74 3.49
C LEU A 7 6.72 -15.35 2.98
N GLN A 8 6.61 -14.36 3.88
CA GLN A 8 6.28 -13.00 3.46
C GLN A 8 7.40 -12.38 2.61
N ILE A 9 8.66 -12.63 2.96
CA ILE A 9 9.81 -12.20 2.16
C ILE A 9 9.78 -12.88 0.78
N GLU A 10 9.55 -14.19 0.71
CA GLU A 10 9.42 -14.93 -0.54
C GLU A 10 8.30 -14.38 -1.44
N ARG A 11 7.13 -14.09 -0.86
CA ARG A 11 6.02 -13.44 -1.58
C ARG A 11 6.42 -12.08 -2.14
N ASN A 12 7.17 -11.26 -1.38
CA ASN A 12 7.64 -9.96 -1.86
C ASN A 12 8.62 -10.09 -3.04
N LEU A 13 9.53 -11.07 -2.97
CA LEU A 13 10.47 -11.36 -4.04
C LEU A 13 9.74 -11.82 -5.30
N LYS A 14 8.85 -12.80 -5.17
CA LYS A 14 8.06 -13.33 -6.28
C LYS A 14 7.09 -12.28 -6.87
N GLY A 15 6.48 -11.45 -6.03
CA GLY A 15 5.69 -10.30 -6.47
C GLY A 15 6.51 -9.34 -7.34
N THR A 16 7.77 -9.10 -6.95
CA THR A 16 8.69 -8.25 -7.73
C THR A 16 9.04 -8.88 -9.09
N GLU A 17 9.17 -10.20 -9.15
CA GLU A 17 9.38 -10.94 -10.40
C GLU A 17 8.16 -10.82 -11.33
N PHE A 18 6.96 -11.01 -10.80
CA PHE A 18 5.71 -10.84 -11.55
C PHE A 18 5.55 -9.41 -12.09
N GLU A 19 5.87 -8.39 -11.31
CA GLU A 19 5.86 -7.01 -11.79
C GLU A 19 6.82 -6.78 -12.97
N LYS A 20 8.01 -7.40 -12.94
CA LYS A 20 8.99 -7.30 -14.04
C LYS A 20 8.50 -7.97 -15.31
N THR A 21 7.68 -9.01 -15.22
CA THR A 21 7.08 -9.70 -16.38
C THR A 21 5.74 -9.10 -16.81
N GLY A 22 5.27 -8.04 -16.12
CA GLY A 22 3.98 -7.39 -16.41
C GLY A 22 2.75 -8.11 -15.84
N ASP A 23 2.96 -9.15 -15.03
CA ASP A 23 1.90 -9.93 -14.40
C ASP A 23 1.45 -9.25 -13.10
N LEU A 24 0.74 -8.13 -13.24
CA LEU A 24 0.32 -7.33 -12.10
C LEU A 24 -0.72 -8.03 -11.22
N GLU A 25 -1.53 -8.94 -11.78
CA GLU A 25 -2.57 -9.66 -11.02
C GLU A 25 -1.94 -10.57 -9.98
N ASN A 26 -0.99 -11.42 -10.38
CA ASN A 26 -0.28 -12.29 -9.44
C ASN A 26 0.62 -11.50 -8.47
N ALA A 27 1.19 -10.37 -8.91
CA ALA A 27 1.92 -9.49 -7.99
C ALA A 27 1.02 -8.91 -6.89
N ILE A 28 -0.17 -8.42 -7.25
CA ILE A 28 -1.16 -7.90 -6.30
C ILE A 28 -1.54 -8.96 -5.29
N GLU A 29 -1.86 -10.19 -5.72
CA GLU A 29 -2.27 -11.28 -4.83
C GLU A 29 -1.21 -11.54 -3.74
N LEU A 30 0.06 -11.64 -4.13
CA LEU A 30 1.15 -11.91 -3.19
C LEU A 30 1.39 -10.75 -2.21
N TYR A 31 1.31 -9.50 -2.70
CA TYR A 31 1.46 -8.35 -1.82
C TYR A 31 0.27 -8.17 -0.88
N GLU A 32 -0.96 -8.43 -1.32
CA GLU A 32 -2.17 -8.34 -0.47
C GLU A 32 -2.11 -9.36 0.66
N ALA A 33 -1.68 -10.60 0.38
CA ALA A 33 -1.47 -11.60 1.42
C ALA A 33 -0.51 -11.08 2.52
N ASN A 34 0.55 -10.37 2.12
CA ASN A 34 1.48 -9.76 3.08
C ASN A 34 0.88 -8.57 3.85
N VAL A 35 0.02 -7.78 3.21
CA VAL A 35 -0.71 -6.66 3.86
C VAL A 35 -1.72 -7.19 4.88
N GLU A 36 -2.45 -8.25 4.55
CA GLU A 36 -3.41 -8.92 5.44
C GLU A 36 -2.70 -9.50 6.68
N GLU A 37 -1.51 -10.07 6.49
CA GLU A 37 -0.68 -10.62 7.54
C GLU A 37 0.21 -9.58 8.25
N ASN A 38 0.01 -8.29 8.02
CA ASN A 38 0.71 -7.18 8.70
C ASN A 38 2.24 -7.21 8.53
N PHE A 39 2.75 -7.46 7.31
CA PHE A 39 4.19 -7.48 7.04
C PHE A 39 4.93 -6.31 7.68
N LYS A 40 5.99 -6.60 8.44
CA LYS A 40 6.81 -5.62 9.17
C LYS A 40 7.86 -4.97 8.27
N GLY A 41 7.40 -4.25 7.26
CA GLY A 41 8.26 -3.51 6.32
C GLY A 41 7.42 -2.75 5.29
N ASN A 42 8.03 -1.92 4.45
CA ASN A 42 7.28 -1.04 3.55
C ASN A 42 6.95 -1.66 2.18
N HIS A 43 7.67 -2.70 1.74
CA HIS A 43 7.64 -3.15 0.35
C HIS A 43 6.23 -3.41 -0.22
N PRO A 44 5.41 -4.33 0.34
CA PRO A 44 4.10 -4.63 -0.22
C PRO A 44 3.17 -3.40 -0.19
N TYR A 45 3.20 -2.60 0.87
CA TYR A 45 2.42 -1.37 0.96
C TYR A 45 2.81 -0.34 -0.10
N ASP A 46 4.12 -0.16 -0.34
CA ASP A 46 4.61 0.77 -1.34
C ASP A 46 4.22 0.35 -2.75
N ARG A 47 4.36 -0.95 -3.07
CA ARG A 47 4.00 -1.50 -4.38
C ARG A 47 2.50 -1.45 -4.63
N LEU A 48 1.68 -1.98 -3.72
CA LEU A 48 0.22 -1.98 -3.88
C LEU A 48 -0.35 -0.57 -4.01
N ALA A 49 0.04 0.37 -3.15
CA ALA A 49 -0.43 1.75 -3.27
C ALA A 49 0.03 2.42 -4.57
N THR A 50 1.12 1.95 -5.21
CA THR A 50 1.54 2.44 -6.54
C THR A 50 0.71 1.78 -7.66
N ILE A 51 0.49 0.47 -7.57
CA ILE A 51 -0.30 -0.30 -8.55
C ILE A 51 -1.74 0.20 -8.58
N TYR A 52 -2.39 0.31 -7.43
CA TYR A 52 -3.78 0.78 -7.33
C TYR A 52 -3.95 2.23 -7.81
N LYS A 53 -3.00 3.11 -7.47
CA LYS A 53 -2.97 4.47 -8.02
C LYS A 53 -2.95 4.45 -9.56
N ASN A 54 -2.08 3.64 -10.16
CA ASN A 54 -1.95 3.54 -11.62
C ASN A 54 -3.20 2.95 -12.29
N GLN A 55 -3.92 2.07 -11.57
CA GLN A 55 -5.21 1.51 -12.00
C GLN A 55 -6.39 2.47 -11.77
N ASN A 56 -6.17 3.65 -11.19
CA ASN A 56 -7.20 4.56 -10.67
C ASN A 56 -8.14 3.92 -9.64
N ASP A 57 -7.70 2.84 -8.99
CA ASP A 57 -8.39 2.22 -7.85
C ASP A 57 -8.01 2.97 -6.57
N ILE A 58 -8.55 4.18 -6.45
CA ILE A 58 -8.22 5.10 -5.35
C ILE A 58 -8.70 4.55 -4.00
N ASP A 59 -9.73 3.70 -3.99
CA ASP A 59 -10.25 3.11 -2.76
C ASP A 59 -9.26 2.10 -2.18
N ASN A 60 -8.68 1.23 -3.00
CA ASN A 60 -7.65 0.31 -2.55
C ASN A 60 -6.31 1.01 -2.27
N GLU A 61 -5.94 2.06 -3.02
CA GLU A 61 -4.78 2.88 -2.67
C GLU A 61 -4.89 3.43 -1.24
N ILE A 62 -6.05 4.00 -0.89
CA ILE A 62 -6.32 4.54 0.46
C ILE A 62 -6.23 3.45 1.52
N ARG A 63 -6.93 2.31 1.32
CA ARG A 63 -6.93 1.19 2.27
C ARG A 63 -5.52 0.71 2.62
N VAL A 64 -4.68 0.52 1.60
CA VAL A 64 -3.30 0.04 1.78
C VAL A 64 -2.45 1.09 2.51
N LEU A 65 -2.61 2.39 2.18
CA LEU A 65 -1.88 3.47 2.84
C LEU A 65 -2.27 3.61 4.32
N GLU A 66 -3.56 3.48 4.65
CA GLU A 66 -4.04 3.45 6.04
C GLU A 66 -3.43 2.28 6.81
N LYS A 67 -3.40 1.09 6.20
CA LYS A 67 -2.76 -0.08 6.81
C LYS A 67 -1.26 0.13 7.05
N ALA A 68 -0.55 0.71 6.07
CA ALA A 68 0.86 1.03 6.19
C ALA A 68 1.13 2.01 7.35
N ILE A 69 0.26 3.00 7.54
CA ILE A 69 0.35 3.97 8.64
C ILE A 69 0.25 3.26 9.99
N VAL A 70 -0.72 2.35 10.18
CA VAL A 70 -0.87 1.60 11.44
C VAL A 70 0.40 0.80 11.77
N ILE A 71 0.97 0.10 10.78
CA ILE A 71 2.20 -0.67 10.96
C ILE A 71 3.38 0.24 11.30
N TYR A 72 3.51 1.38 10.62
CA TYR A 72 4.61 2.30 10.86
C TYR A 72 4.46 3.14 12.13
N GLU A 73 3.26 3.30 12.66
CA GLU A 73 3.06 3.85 14.01
C GLU A 73 3.63 2.90 15.07
N ILE A 74 3.44 1.59 14.92
CA ILE A 74 4.03 0.58 15.80
C ILE A 74 5.56 0.56 15.64
N ILE A 75 6.07 0.47 14.41
CA ILE A 75 7.53 0.48 14.16
C ILE A 75 8.18 1.75 14.72
N THR A 76 7.53 2.91 14.62
CA THR A 76 8.09 4.17 15.15
C THR A 76 8.22 4.18 16.68
N ILE A 77 7.40 3.39 17.40
CA ILE A 77 7.53 3.22 18.85
C ILE A 77 8.79 2.42 19.18
N GLU A 78 9.09 1.38 18.39
CA GLU A 78 10.25 0.49 18.60
C GLU A 78 11.55 1.12 18.08
N ASP A 79 11.51 1.69 16.88
CA ASP A 79 12.61 2.38 16.21
C ASP A 79 12.09 3.64 15.50
N ARG A 80 12.21 4.76 16.21
CA ARG A 80 11.78 6.07 15.71
C ARG A 80 12.57 6.52 14.49
N ILE A 81 13.86 6.20 14.40
CA ILE A 81 14.72 6.68 13.31
C ILE A 81 14.32 5.98 12.01
N GLU A 82 14.06 4.68 12.06
CA GLU A 82 13.65 3.88 10.92
C GLU A 82 12.18 4.12 10.54
N GLY A 83 11.30 4.22 11.55
CA GLY A 83 9.86 4.31 11.36
C GLY A 83 9.36 5.69 10.92
N MET A 84 9.83 6.76 11.56
CA MET A 84 9.28 8.11 11.39
C MET A 84 9.32 8.64 9.94
N PRO A 85 10.42 8.50 9.18
CA PRO A 85 10.46 8.96 7.78
C PRO A 85 9.44 8.25 6.89
N LYS A 86 9.27 6.93 7.07
CA LYS A 86 8.34 6.12 6.29
C LYS A 86 6.89 6.41 6.68
N LEU A 87 6.61 6.58 7.97
CA LEU A 87 5.30 7.01 8.47
C LEU A 87 4.87 8.34 7.85
N PHE A 88 5.75 9.35 7.85
CA PHE A 88 5.45 10.65 7.25
C PHE A 88 5.17 10.54 5.75
N ARG A 89 5.97 9.74 5.04
CA ARG A 89 5.77 9.47 3.61
C ARG A 89 4.40 8.83 3.33
N PHE A 90 3.98 7.84 4.12
CA PHE A 90 2.67 7.20 3.93
C PHE A 90 1.51 8.17 4.24
N LYS A 91 1.62 9.00 5.29
CA LYS A 91 0.63 10.06 5.59
C LYS A 91 0.50 11.07 4.44
N ASN A 92 1.61 11.51 3.85
CA ASN A 92 1.61 12.41 2.69
C ASN A 92 0.94 11.76 1.45
N ARG A 93 1.24 10.49 1.19
CA ARG A 93 0.59 9.74 0.10
C ARG A 93 -0.92 9.61 0.33
N LEU A 94 -1.35 9.31 1.55
CA LEU A 94 -2.77 9.19 1.90
C LEU A 94 -3.52 10.50 1.68
N GLU A 95 -2.94 11.62 2.11
CA GLU A 95 -3.51 12.95 1.89
C GLU A 95 -3.76 13.21 0.39
N LYS A 96 -2.79 12.89 -0.46
CA LYS A 96 -2.92 13.04 -1.92
C LYS A 96 -4.00 12.11 -2.51
N ALA A 97 -4.07 10.86 -2.07
CA ALA A 97 -5.11 9.92 -2.53
C ALA A 97 -6.52 10.41 -2.16
N LEU A 98 -6.70 10.93 -0.94
CA LEU A 98 -7.96 11.53 -0.49
C LEU A 98 -8.35 12.80 -1.27
N GLN A 99 -7.38 13.66 -1.59
CA GLN A 99 -7.59 14.81 -2.46
C GLN A 99 -8.06 14.36 -3.85
N THR A 100 -7.37 13.39 -4.45
CA THR A 100 -7.75 12.80 -5.75
C THR A 100 -9.17 12.25 -5.74
N LYS A 101 -9.53 11.45 -4.71
CA LYS A 101 -10.90 10.91 -4.53
C LYS A 101 -11.94 12.04 -4.47
N THR A 102 -11.65 13.09 -3.71
CA THR A 102 -12.54 14.26 -3.60
C THR A 102 -12.74 14.97 -4.93
N LEU A 103 -11.67 15.15 -5.73
CA LEU A 103 -11.76 15.76 -7.06
C LEU A 103 -12.60 14.89 -8.02
N LEU A 104 -12.37 13.58 -8.05
CA LEU A 104 -13.13 12.66 -8.91
C LEU A 104 -14.63 12.68 -8.58
N LEU A 105 -14.99 12.72 -7.29
CA LEU A 105 -16.39 12.83 -6.86
C LEU A 105 -17.03 14.16 -7.28
N LYS A 106 -16.31 15.28 -7.19
CA LYS A 106 -16.79 16.58 -7.67
C LYS A 106 -17.03 16.59 -9.18
N GLN A 107 -16.08 16.04 -9.95
CA GLN A 107 -16.20 15.93 -11.41
C GLN A 107 -17.38 15.05 -11.83
N LYS A 108 -17.58 13.89 -11.18
CA LYS A 108 -18.76 13.03 -11.43
C LYS A 108 -20.06 13.82 -11.19
N LYS A 109 -20.21 14.49 -10.04
CA LYS A 109 -21.40 15.31 -9.75
C LYS A 109 -21.64 16.43 -10.76
N SER A 110 -20.57 17.05 -11.26
CA SER A 110 -20.69 18.11 -12.27
C SER A 110 -21.13 17.59 -13.63
N LYS A 111 -20.82 16.34 -13.99
CA LYS A 111 -21.25 15.71 -15.26
C LYS A 111 -22.70 15.20 -15.23
N LEU A 112 -23.27 15.03 -14.04
CA LEU A 112 -24.66 14.59 -13.84
C LEU A 112 -25.66 15.77 -13.75
N LYS A 113 -25.17 17.02 -13.72
CA LYS A 113 -25.98 18.23 -13.80
C LYS A 113 -26.01 18.74 -15.22
#